data_AF-A0A973SKU7-F1
#
_entry.id   AF-A0A973SKU7-F1
#
_cell.length_a   1.000
_cell.length_b   1.000
_cell.length_c   1.000
_cell.angle_alpha   90.00
_cell.angle_beta   90.00
_cell.angle_gamma   90.00
#
_symmetry.space_group_name_H-M   'P 1'
#
loop_
_entity.id
_entity.type
_entity.pdbx_description
1 polymer ?
#
loop_
_entity_poly.entity_id
_entity_poly.type
_entity_poly.pdbx_seq_one_letter_code
_entity_poly.pdbx_strand_id
1 'polypeptide(L)'
;MTGGAEIHHRHRDVNGGWLRPSVFGAMDGLVSNFALIAGVAGGTASTKVVALSGIAGLAAGALSMAGGEYVSVASQRELAQAEIAV
;
A
#
# COMPACT_ATOMS: atom_id res chain seq x y z
N MET A 1 -38.02 -37.50 -0.28
CA MET A 1 -37.63 -36.81 0.96
C MET A 1 -36.25 -36.21 0.74
N THR A 2 -36.21 -34.88 0.80
CA THR A 2 -35.05 -33.99 0.97
C THR A 2 -33.79 -34.23 0.13
N GLY A 3 -33.76 -33.52 -1.00
CA GLY A 3 -32.51 -33.02 -1.56
C GLY A 3 -31.89 -31.98 -0.62
N GLY A 4 -30.59 -32.09 -0.42
CA GLY A 4 -29.76 -31.06 0.18
C GLY A 4 -28.46 -31.03 -0.62
N ALA A 5 -28.41 -30.19 -1.65
CA ALA A 5 -27.14 -29.88 -2.30
C ALA A 5 -26.33 -29.07 -1.27
N GLU A 6 -25.27 -29.66 -0.72
CA GLU A 6 -24.30 -28.93 0.07
C GLU A 6 -23.64 -27.87 -0.82
N ILE A 7 -24.03 -26.61 -0.62
CA ILE A 7 -23.39 -25.47 -1.27
C ILE A 7 -22.00 -25.32 -0.64
N HIS A 8 -20.98 -25.85 -1.29
CA HIS A 8 -19.59 -25.60 -0.92
C HIS A 8 -19.26 -24.12 -1.23
N HIS A 9 -19.46 -23.24 -0.26
CA HIS A 9 -19.05 -21.84 -0.33
C HIS A 9 -17.51 -21.77 -0.31
N ARG A 10 -16.90 -21.87 -1.49
CA ARG A 10 -15.47 -21.63 -1.69
C ARG A 10 -15.24 -20.12 -1.61
N HIS A 11 -14.90 -19.61 -0.42
CA HIS A 11 -14.38 -18.26 -0.29
C HIS A 11 -13.12 -18.16 -1.16
N ARG A 12 -13.20 -17.40 -2.26
CA ARG A 12 -12.02 -17.09 -3.05
C ARG A 12 -11.09 -16.31 -2.13
N ASP A 13 -9.97 -16.91 -1.78
CA ASP A 13 -8.87 -16.23 -1.10
C ASP A 13 -8.42 -15.07 -2.00
N VAL A 14 -9.03 -13.90 -1.79
CA VAL A 14 -8.58 -12.63 -2.33
C VAL A 14 -7.45 -12.05 -1.49
N ASN A 15 -6.87 -12.88 -0.62
CA ASN A 15 -5.70 -12.65 0.23
C ASN A 15 -4.40 -12.46 -0.59
N GLY A 16 -4.48 -11.87 -1.77
CA GLY A 16 -3.37 -11.15 -2.40
C GLY A 16 -3.00 -9.91 -1.59
N GLY A 17 -2.82 -10.08 -0.28
CA GLY A 17 -2.71 -9.03 0.73
C GLY A 17 -1.52 -8.11 0.50
N TRP A 18 -0.50 -8.59 -0.23
CA TRP A 18 0.69 -7.80 -0.56
C TRP A 18 0.63 -7.22 -1.97
N LEU A 19 -0.07 -7.88 -2.90
CA LEU A 19 -0.09 -7.49 -4.32
C LEU A 19 -0.82 -6.16 -4.52
N ARG A 20 -1.98 -5.98 -3.89
CA ARG A 20 -2.75 -4.74 -3.97
C ARG A 20 -1.98 -3.53 -3.41
N PRO A 21 -1.47 -3.56 -2.17
CA PRO A 21 -0.68 -2.44 -1.64
C PRO A 21 0.63 -2.22 -2.40
N SER A 22 1.27 -3.28 -2.92
CA SER A 22 2.47 -3.12 -3.77
C SER A 22 2.17 -2.39 -5.07
N VAL A 23 1.08 -2.74 -5.77
CA VAL A 23 0.70 -2.08 -7.04
C VAL A 23 0.26 -0.64 -6.79
N PHE A 24 -0.57 -0.42 -5.77
CA PHE A 24 -1.00 0.94 -5.40
C PHE A 24 0.20 1.80 -5.01
N GLY A 25 1.15 1.25 -4.25
CA GLY A 25 2.35 1.97 -3.86
C GLY A 25 3.31 2.25 -5.00
N ALA A 26 3.45 1.33 -5.95
CA ALA A 26 4.23 1.58 -7.16
C ALA A 26 3.61 2.72 -8.00
N MET A 27 2.30 2.72 -8.17
CA MET A 27 1.59 3.74 -8.95
C MET A 27 1.63 5.10 -8.28
N ASP A 28 1.26 5.16 -7.00
CA ASP A 28 1.28 6.40 -6.23
C ASP A 28 2.70 6.95 -6.11
N GLY A 29 3.69 6.09 -5.81
CA GLY A 29 5.10 6.49 -5.72
C GLY A 29 5.66 7.03 -7.03
N LEU A 30 5.29 6.45 -8.19
CA LEU A 30 5.77 6.94 -9.48
C LEU A 30 5.14 8.29 -9.84
N VAL A 31 3.83 8.44 -9.67
CA VAL A 31 3.11 9.69 -9.99
C VAL A 31 3.50 10.82 -9.03
N SER A 32 3.49 10.57 -7.73
CA SER A 32 3.82 11.57 -6.71
C SER A 32 5.28 12.01 -6.79
N ASN A 33 6.22 11.08 -6.97
CA ASN A 33 7.63 11.43 -7.08
C ASN A 33 7.94 12.15 -8.41
N PHE A 34 7.26 11.78 -9.51
CA PHE A 34 7.37 12.52 -10.76
C PHE A 34 6.85 13.96 -10.63
N ALA A 35 5.68 14.15 -10.01
CA ALA A 35 5.12 15.47 -9.74
C ALA A 35 6.04 16.32 -8.85
N LEU A 36 6.62 15.71 -7.80
CA LEU A 36 7.61 16.35 -6.93
C LEU A 36 8.84 16.80 -7.71
N ILE A 37 9.46 15.89 -8.47
CA ILE A 37 10.65 16.18 -9.28
C ILE A 37 10.37 17.27 -10.32
N ALA A 38 9.22 17.20 -11.00
CA ALA A 38 8.79 18.20 -11.97
C ALA A 38 8.60 19.58 -11.32
N GLY A 39 7.98 19.65 -10.14
CA GLY A 39 7.80 20.89 -9.39
C GLY A 39 9.13 21.49 -8.94
N VAL A 40 10.04 20.68 -8.39
CA VAL A 40 11.38 21.14 -7.98
C VAL A 40 12.21 21.59 -9.19
N ALA A 41 12.17 20.84 -10.29
CA ALA A 41 12.86 21.22 -11.53
C ALA A 41 12.33 22.53 -12.15
N GLY A 42 11.04 22.83 -11.97
CA GLY A 42 10.47 24.12 -12.35
C GLY A 42 10.94 25.29 -11.47
N GLY A 43 11.34 25.03 -10.23
CA GLY A 43 11.78 26.05 -9.27
C GLY A 43 13.30 26.23 -9.14
N THR A 44 14.12 25.31 -9.66
CA THR A 44 15.58 25.41 -9.63
C THR A 44 16.25 24.78 -10.84
N ALA A 45 17.36 25.38 -11.31
CA ALA A 45 18.21 24.81 -12.35
C ALA A 45 19.25 23.79 -11.83
N SER A 46 19.33 23.59 -10.51
CA SER A 46 20.33 22.70 -9.90
C SER A 46 19.92 21.23 -9.97
N THR A 47 20.58 20.48 -10.87
CA THR A 47 20.35 19.03 -11.02
C THR A 47 20.58 18.24 -9.73
N LYS A 48 21.52 18.68 -8.88
CA LYS A 48 21.79 18.04 -7.58
C LYS A 48 20.59 18.16 -6.63
N VAL A 49 19.92 19.30 -6.63
CA VAL A 49 18.74 19.52 -5.77
C VAL A 49 17.57 18.67 -6.26
N VAL A 50 17.35 18.62 -7.57
CA VAL A 50 16.29 17.79 -8.19
C VAL A 50 16.50 16.29 -7.93
N ALA A 51 17.74 15.80 -8.07
CA ALA A 51 18.06 14.40 -7.79
C ALA A 51 17.90 14.05 -6.31
N LEU A 52 18.36 14.94 -5.42
CA LEU A 52 18.24 14.74 -3.97
C LEU A 52 16.77 14.75 -3.54
N SER A 53 15.95 15.67 -4.05
CA SER A 53 14.53 15.73 -3.71
C SER A 53 13.77 14.49 -4.20
N GLY A 54 14.10 13.97 -5.38
CA GLY A 54 13.51 12.74 -5.91
C GLY A 54 13.86 11.49 -5.09
N ILE A 55 15.12 11.34 -4.67
CA ILE A 55 15.53 10.20 -3.83
C ILE A 55 14.92 10.32 -2.44
N ALA A 56 14.94 11.52 -1.85
CA ALA A 56 14.36 11.77 -0.54
C ALA A 56 12.83 11.54 -0.53
N GLY A 57 12.12 12.04 -1.54
CA GLY A 57 10.68 11.86 -1.71
C GLY A 57 10.30 10.39 -1.88
N LEU A 58 11.04 9.66 -2.73
CA LEU A 58 10.82 8.23 -2.94
C LEU A 58 11.04 7.42 -1.65
N ALA A 59 12.13 7.69 -0.92
CA ALA A 59 12.41 7.02 0.34
C ALA A 59 11.35 7.34 1.41
N ALA A 60 10.97 8.60 1.55
CA ALA A 60 9.95 9.03 2.50
C ALA A 60 8.58 8.39 2.19
N GLY A 61 8.18 8.38 0.91
CA GLY A 61 6.93 7.76 0.45
C GLY A 61 6.91 6.25 0.69
N ALA A 62 7.99 5.55 0.35
CA ALA A 62 8.11 4.11 0.56
C ALA A 62 8.01 3.72 2.05
N LEU A 63 8.70 4.46 2.92
CA LEU A 63 8.65 4.23 4.37
C LEU A 63 7.26 4.51 4.96
N SER A 64 6.60 5.59 4.50
CA SER A 64 5.24 5.92 4.94
C SER A 64 4.23 4.84 4.56
N MET A 65 4.30 4.33 3.34
CA MET A 65 3.42 3.25 2.89
C MET A 65 3.69 1.93 3.60
N ALA A 66 4.97 1.56 3.77
CA ALA A 66 5.33 0.35 4.51
C ALA A 66 4.86 0.41 5.97
N GLY A 67 5.03 1.56 6.62
CA GLY A 67 4.52 1.79 7.97
C GLY A 67 3.00 1.76 8.05
N GLY A 68 2.31 2.40 7.09
CA GLY A 68 0.85 2.41 7.01
C GLY A 68 0.26 1.01 6.83
N GLU A 69 0.84 0.20 5.95
CA GLU A 69 0.43 -1.19 5.74
C GLU A 69 0.68 -2.04 6.99
N TYR A 70 1.83 -1.88 7.65
CA TYR A 70 2.14 -2.58 8.89
C TYR A 70 1.09 -2.29 9.98
N VAL A 71 0.75 -1.01 10.19
CA VAL A 71 -0.26 -0.60 11.18
C VAL A 71 -1.65 -1.13 10.81
N SER A 72 -2.00 -1.09 9.52
CA SER A 72 -3.26 -1.65 9.01
C SER A 72 -3.39 -3.14 9.33
N VAL A 73 -2.35 -3.94 9.05
CA VAL A 73 -2.33 -5.38 9.33
C VAL A 73 -2.35 -5.66 10.83
N ALA A 74 -1.61 -4.87 11.63
CA ALA A 74 -1.62 -4.99 13.08
C ALA A 74 -3.04 -4.76 13.66
N SER A 75 -3.73 -3.72 13.20
CA SER A 75 -5.10 -3.42 13.63
C SER A 75 -6.10 -4.53 13.24
N GLN A 76 -6.00 -5.05 12.01
CA GLN A 76 -6.82 -6.18 11.58
C GLN A 76 -6.59 -7.43 12.45
N ARG A 77 -5.34 -7.69 12.84
CA ARG A 77 -5.00 -8.80 13.74
C ARG A 77 -5.59 -8.60 15.13
N GLU A 78 -5.48 -7.40 15.69
CA GLU A 78 -6.07 -7.08 17.01
C GLU A 78 -7.59 -7.23 17.00
N LEU A 79 -8.26 -6.74 15.95
CA LEU A 79 -9.71 -6.91 15.77
C LEU A 79 -10.12 -8.38 15.69
N ALA A 80 -9.40 -9.19 14.90
CA ALA A 80 -9.67 -10.62 14.79
C ALA A 80 -9.48 -11.36 16.13
N GLN A 81 -8.46 -10.98 16.92
CA GLN A 81 -8.27 -11.56 18.25
C GLN A 81 -9.35 -11.14 19.24
N ALA A 82 -9.81 -9.89 19.17
CA ALA A 82 -10.91 -9.40 20.00
C ALA A 82 -12.23 -10.12 19.69
N GLU A 83 -12.50 -10.44 18.42
CA GLU A 83 -13.71 -11.17 18.01
C GLU A 83 -13.71 -12.64 18.47
N ILE A 84 -12.55 -13.30 18.52
CA ILE A 84 -12.43 -14.69 19.01
C ILE A 84 -12.51 -14.77 20.54
N ALA A 85 -12.23 -13.68 21.25
CA ALA A 85 -12.28 -13.62 22.72
C ALA A 85 -13.69 -13.40 23.30
N VAL A 86 -14.68 -13.12 22.44
CA VAL A 86 -16.12 -12.98 22.77
C VAL A 86 -16.83 -14.32 22.61
#